data_AF-A0A3Q3G7V7-F1
#
_entry.id   AF-A0A3Q3G7V7-F1
#
_cell.length_a   1.000
_cell.length_b   1.000
_cell.length_c   1.000
_cell.angle_alpha   90.00
_cell.angle_beta   90.00
_cell.angle_gamma   90.00
#
_symmetry.space_group_name_H-M   'P 1'
#
loop_
_entity.id
_entity.type
_entity.pdbx_description
1 polymer ?
#
loop_
_entity_poly.entity_id
_entity_poly.type
_entity_poly.pdbx_seq_one_letter_code
_entity_poly.pdbx_strand_id
1 'polypeptide(L)'
;MRGYRTIKYTLFIFCYFFWVVSAVLIAVGIYAKIAKEKVVDTLTADPALLLIIIGSIMFLITFLGCFGALRNATCLLKTVMERTERLMMNTILSYREDPDLENAIDFVQKKFQCCGVESYKDWGHNIYFNCSDTNPSLEACGVPFSCCTVLNTMCGYGVQQLDWSSAAEEVFTVGCLEKIASWTKNNLLLVAALTGGLLLLELQVGMMCLAAAQISRIKKVQQQRK
;
A
#
# COMPACT_ATOMS: atom_id res chain seq x y z
N MET A 1 -1.89 23.69 -4.45
CA MET A 1 -1.97 23.80 -2.97
C MET A 1 -3.38 23.98 -2.40
N ARG A 2 -4.35 24.63 -3.09
CA ARG A 2 -5.73 24.80 -2.58
C ARG A 2 -6.51 23.47 -2.44
N GLY A 3 -6.45 22.58 -3.45
CA GLY A 3 -7.17 21.30 -3.42
C GLY A 3 -6.77 20.36 -2.27
N TYR A 4 -5.49 20.33 -1.89
CA TYR A 4 -5.00 19.48 -0.79
C TYR A 4 -5.62 19.85 0.57
N ARG A 5 -5.81 21.16 0.84
CA ARG A 5 -6.46 21.63 2.07
C ARG A 5 -7.94 21.20 2.09
N THR A 6 -8.64 21.37 0.98
CA THR A 6 -10.05 20.96 0.87
C THR A 6 -10.22 19.46 1.08
N ILE A 7 -9.35 18.62 0.50
CA ILE A 7 -9.39 17.16 0.68
C ILE A 7 -9.14 16.78 2.15
N LYS A 8 -8.14 17.39 2.81
CA LYS A 8 -7.83 17.14 4.23
C LYS A 8 -9.03 17.44 5.13
N TYR A 9 -9.66 18.61 4.97
CA TYR A 9 -10.82 18.98 5.79
C TYR A 9 -12.06 18.15 5.46
N THR A 10 -12.26 17.81 4.18
CA THR A 10 -13.37 16.94 3.77
C THR A 10 -13.24 15.56 4.40
N LEU A 11 -12.06 14.94 4.33
CA LEU A 11 -11.78 13.64 4.98
C LEU A 11 -11.95 13.72 6.50
N PHE A 12 -11.46 14.78 7.14
CA PHE A 12 -11.62 14.96 8.58
C PHE A 12 -13.09 15.06 9.00
N ILE A 13 -13.91 15.83 8.26
CA ILE A 13 -15.34 15.98 8.54
C ILE A 13 -16.08 14.64 8.35
N PHE A 14 -15.81 13.92 7.26
CA PHE A 14 -16.43 12.61 7.03
C PHE A 14 -16.00 11.58 8.09
N CYS A 15 -14.72 11.48 8.42
CA CYS A 15 -14.24 10.58 9.46
C CYS A 15 -14.85 10.92 10.84
N TYR A 16 -14.98 12.21 11.17
CA TYR A 16 -15.63 12.65 12.40
C TYR A 16 -17.12 12.31 12.44
N PHE A 17 -17.84 12.49 11.32
CA PHE A 17 -19.24 12.08 11.21
C PHE A 17 -19.41 10.58 11.49
N PHE A 18 -18.62 9.73 10.82
CA PHE A 18 -18.67 8.28 11.05
C PHE A 18 -18.28 7.89 12.48
N TRP A 19 -17.31 8.58 13.07
CA TRP A 19 -16.92 8.37 14.46
C TRP A 19 -18.08 8.64 15.44
N VAL A 20 -18.83 9.73 15.23
CA VAL A 20 -20.05 10.04 16.01
C VAL A 20 -21.12 8.99 15.79
N VAL A 21 -21.36 8.57 14.54
CA VAL A 21 -22.34 7.51 14.22
C VAL A 21 -21.97 6.19 14.92
N SER A 22 -20.69 5.80 14.92
CA SER A 22 -20.22 4.60 15.63
C SER A 22 -20.43 4.71 17.14
N ALA A 23 -20.18 5.88 17.75
CA ALA A 23 -20.44 6.10 19.17
C ALA A 23 -21.94 5.98 19.51
N VAL A 24 -22.83 6.52 18.65
CA VAL A 24 -24.29 6.37 18.81
C VAL A 24 -24.71 4.91 18.69
N LEU A 25 -24.16 4.15 17.73
CA LEU A 25 -24.46 2.72 17.59
C LEU A 25 -24.06 1.91 18.83
N ILE A 26 -22.90 2.20 19.43
CA ILE A 26 -22.46 1.58 20.68
C ILE A 26 -23.43 1.94 21.82
N ALA A 27 -23.80 3.22 21.95
CA ALA A 27 -24.73 3.68 23.00
C ALA A 27 -26.11 3.01 22.88
N VAL A 28 -26.65 2.91 21.66
CA VAL A 28 -27.92 2.20 21.39
C VAL A 28 -27.78 0.71 21.70
N GLY A 29 -26.67 0.08 21.33
CA GLY A 29 -26.40 -1.33 21.65
C GLY A 29 -26.35 -1.58 23.17
N ILE A 30 -25.70 -0.70 23.93
CA ILE A 30 -25.65 -0.77 25.40
C ILE A 30 -27.04 -0.56 26.00
N TYR A 31 -27.78 0.44 25.53
CA TYR A 31 -29.14 0.71 26.00
C TYR A 31 -30.07 -0.49 25.75
N ALA A 32 -30.05 -1.06 24.54
CA ALA A 32 -30.83 -2.24 24.18
C ALA A 32 -30.46 -3.47 25.03
N LYS A 33 -29.19 -3.61 25.39
CA LYS A 33 -28.70 -4.68 26.28
C LYS A 33 -29.21 -4.52 27.71
N ILE A 34 -29.27 -3.28 28.22
CA ILE A 34 -29.75 -2.97 29.57
C ILE A 34 -31.29 -3.08 29.65
N ALA A 35 -32.00 -2.70 28.59
CA ALA A 35 -33.47 -2.71 28.55
C ALA A 35 -34.09 -4.11 28.42
N LYS A 36 -33.32 -5.12 27.98
CA LYS A 36 -33.76 -6.52 28.02
C LYS A 36 -33.61 -7.07 29.45
N GLU A 37 -34.71 -7.17 30.19
CA GLU A 37 -34.77 -7.99 31.41
C GLU A 37 -34.46 -9.47 31.10
N LYS A 38 -33.82 -10.13 32.07
CA LYS A 38 -33.16 -11.45 32.03
C LYS A 38 -33.77 -12.51 31.09
N VAL A 39 -32.87 -13.33 30.53
CA VAL A 39 -33.00 -14.62 29.81
C VAL A 39 -32.81 -14.50 28.29
N VAL A 40 -31.55 -14.67 27.84
CA VAL A 40 -31.10 -15.73 26.90
C VAL A 40 -29.57 -15.82 27.01
N ASP A 41 -29.08 -16.80 27.78
CA ASP A 41 -27.68 -17.26 27.71
C ASP A 41 -27.46 -17.96 26.36
N THR A 42 -27.10 -17.20 25.34
CA THR A 42 -26.43 -17.74 24.16
C THR A 42 -25.50 -16.65 23.62
N LEU A 43 -24.26 -16.73 24.10
CA LEU A 43 -23.20 -15.71 24.05
C LEU A 43 -22.72 -15.29 22.65
N THR A 44 -23.47 -15.58 21.58
CA THR A 44 -23.09 -15.18 20.23
C THR A 44 -24.21 -14.54 19.41
N ALA A 45 -25.49 -14.53 19.82
CA ALA A 45 -26.62 -14.15 18.95
C ALA A 45 -27.49 -12.97 19.44
N ASP A 46 -27.04 -12.15 20.39
CA ASP A 46 -27.78 -10.94 20.74
C ASP A 46 -27.51 -9.83 19.72
N PRO A 47 -28.51 -9.35 18.96
CA PRO A 47 -28.32 -8.27 17.98
C PRO A 47 -27.68 -7.02 18.59
N ALA A 48 -27.91 -6.75 19.88
CA ALA A 48 -27.29 -5.65 20.60
C ALA A 48 -25.77 -5.84 20.79
N LEU A 49 -25.30 -7.07 21.02
CA LEU A 49 -23.86 -7.37 21.16
C LEU A 49 -23.12 -7.17 19.83
N LEU A 50 -23.75 -7.55 18.71
CA LEU A 50 -23.17 -7.34 17.38
C LEU A 50 -23.06 -5.85 17.03
N LEU A 51 -24.06 -5.04 17.40
CA LEU A 51 -23.98 -3.59 17.25
C LEU A 51 -22.83 -2.98 18.06
N ILE A 52 -22.56 -3.49 19.26
CA ILE A 52 -21.43 -3.04 20.10
C ILE A 52 -20.09 -3.43 19.48
N ILE A 53 -19.93 -4.68 19.01
CA ILE A 53 -18.66 -5.16 18.42
C ILE A 53 -18.35 -4.45 17.10
N ILE A 54 -19.33 -4.35 16.20
CA ILE A 54 -19.14 -3.66 14.92
C ILE A 54 -18.92 -2.16 15.17
N GLY A 55 -19.70 -1.57 16.07
CA GLY A 55 -19.56 -0.17 16.47
C GLY A 55 -18.17 0.14 17.06
N SER A 56 -17.62 -0.74 17.90
CA SER A 56 -16.30 -0.54 18.50
C SER A 56 -15.16 -0.66 17.49
N ILE A 57 -15.23 -1.63 16.57
CA ILE A 57 -14.26 -1.76 15.47
C ILE A 57 -14.30 -0.52 14.58
N MET A 58 -15.49 -0.09 14.16
CA MET A 58 -15.64 1.13 13.35
C MET A 58 -15.17 2.38 14.08
N PHE A 59 -15.41 2.49 15.39
CA PHE A 59 -14.93 3.60 16.21
C PHE A 59 -13.40 3.66 16.25
N LEU A 60 -12.72 2.53 16.43
CA LEU A 60 -11.25 2.49 16.43
C LEU A 60 -10.65 2.87 15.08
N ILE A 61 -11.21 2.32 13.98
CA ILE A 61 -10.75 2.62 12.63
C ILE A 61 -10.94 4.12 12.31
N THR A 62 -12.11 4.68 12.60
CA THR A 62 -12.41 6.11 12.34
C THR A 62 -11.61 7.05 13.25
N PHE A 63 -11.35 6.67 14.50
CA PHE A 63 -10.47 7.41 15.40
C PHE A 63 -9.05 7.47 14.85
N LEU A 64 -8.45 6.32 14.53
CA LEU A 64 -7.13 6.25 13.92
C LEU A 64 -7.09 7.01 12.58
N GLY A 65 -8.17 6.95 11.79
CA GLY A 65 -8.35 7.72 10.57
C GLY A 65 -8.35 9.24 10.80
N CYS A 66 -9.02 9.74 11.85
CA CYS A 66 -9.00 11.15 12.23
C CYS A 66 -7.60 11.60 12.67
N PHE A 67 -6.92 10.80 13.49
CA PHE A 67 -5.53 11.08 13.89
C PHE A 67 -4.56 11.06 12.70
N GLY A 68 -4.78 10.14 11.76
CA GLY A 68 -4.04 10.06 10.50
C GLY A 68 -4.28 11.27 9.59
N ALA A 69 -5.54 11.71 9.47
CA ALA A 69 -5.92 12.88 8.70
C ALA A 69 -5.39 14.21 9.31
N LEU A 70 -5.20 14.26 10.63
CA LEU A 70 -4.62 15.42 11.31
C LEU A 70 -3.11 15.54 11.05
N ARG A 71 -2.38 14.43 10.93
CA ARG A 71 -0.96 14.44 10.55
C ARG A 71 -0.76 15.11 9.19
N ASN A 72 0.32 15.89 9.06
CA ASN A 72 0.66 16.50 7.78
C ASN A 72 1.01 15.38 6.79
N ALA A 73 0.26 15.27 5.69
CA ALA A 73 0.51 14.26 4.66
C ALA A 73 1.90 14.37 4.03
N THR A 74 2.56 15.54 4.14
CA THR A 74 3.96 15.72 3.73
C THR A 74 4.92 14.89 4.58
N CYS A 75 4.69 14.79 5.90
CA CYS A 75 5.49 13.92 6.78
C CYS A 75 5.26 12.45 6.42
N LEU A 76 4.01 12.06 6.20
CA LEU A 76 3.67 10.69 5.80
C LEU A 76 4.32 10.33 4.46
N LEU A 77 4.19 11.20 3.45
CA LEU A 77 4.78 10.99 2.13
C LEU A 77 6.30 10.87 2.22
N LYS A 78 6.96 11.74 3.01
CA LYS A 78 8.42 11.68 3.24
C LYS A 78 8.83 10.34 3.86
N THR A 79 8.13 9.90 4.91
CA THR A 79 8.42 8.61 5.56
C THR A 79 8.18 7.44 4.60
N VAL A 80 7.13 7.47 3.79
CA VAL A 80 6.86 6.43 2.79
C VAL A 80 7.97 6.40 1.75
N MET A 81 8.36 7.55 1.19
CA MET A 81 9.44 7.62 0.21
C MET A 81 10.77 7.10 0.77
N GLU A 82 11.19 7.53 1.97
CA GLU A 82 12.43 7.04 2.62
C GLU A 82 12.38 5.54 2.98
N ARG A 83 11.20 4.99 3.22
CA ARG A 83 11.03 3.55 3.49
C ARG A 83 11.12 2.76 2.19
N THR A 84 10.45 3.22 1.13
CA THR A 84 10.50 2.61 -0.19
C THR A 84 11.91 2.66 -0.76
N GLU A 85 12.60 3.80 -0.65
CA GLU A 85 13.99 3.96 -1.09
C GLU A 85 14.91 2.93 -0.43
N ARG A 86 14.87 2.80 0.90
CA ARG A 86 15.66 1.77 1.62
C ARG A 86 15.31 0.35 1.21
N LEU A 87 14.03 0.04 1.02
CA LEU A 87 13.61 -1.28 0.57
C LEU A 87 14.17 -1.57 -0.83
N MET A 88 14.05 -0.64 -1.77
CA MET A 88 14.59 -0.78 -3.12
C MET A 88 16.12 -0.88 -3.12
N MET A 89 16.81 -0.10 -2.27
CA MET A 89 18.26 -0.21 -2.11
C MET A 89 18.68 -1.57 -1.57
N ASN A 90 17.99 -2.10 -0.57
CA ASN A 90 18.24 -3.46 -0.08
C ASN A 90 17.99 -4.52 -1.17
N THR A 91 16.97 -4.33 -2.01
CA THR A 91 16.73 -5.18 -3.19
C THR A 91 17.88 -5.11 -4.19
N ILE A 92 18.45 -3.92 -4.46
CA ILE A 92 19.64 -3.79 -5.31
C ILE A 92 20.83 -4.53 -4.71
N LEU A 93 21.06 -4.42 -3.39
CA LEU A 93 22.18 -5.10 -2.72
C LEU A 93 22.11 -6.63 -2.85
N SER A 94 20.91 -7.21 -2.71
CA SER A 94 20.67 -8.66 -2.82
C SER A 94 20.22 -9.12 -4.21
N TYR A 95 20.38 -8.30 -5.25
CA TYR A 95 19.85 -8.58 -6.60
C TYR A 95 20.21 -9.96 -7.15
N ARG A 96 21.48 -10.38 -7.01
CA ARG A 96 21.98 -11.69 -7.50
C ARG A 96 21.77 -12.84 -6.51
N GLU A 97 21.32 -12.56 -5.29
CA GLU A 97 21.14 -13.58 -4.25
C GLU A 97 19.77 -14.27 -4.37
N ASP A 98 18.76 -13.56 -4.90
CA ASP A 98 17.38 -14.03 -4.99
C ASP A 98 16.80 -13.83 -6.41
N PRO A 99 16.49 -14.92 -7.15
CA PRO A 99 15.89 -14.83 -8.48
C PRO A 99 14.55 -14.07 -8.52
N ASP A 100 13.77 -14.10 -7.44
CA ASP A 100 12.49 -13.37 -7.39
C ASP A 100 12.73 -11.87 -7.29
N LEU A 101 13.77 -11.45 -6.55
CA LEU A 101 14.18 -10.04 -6.49
C LEU A 101 14.74 -9.58 -7.85
N GLU A 102 15.53 -10.42 -8.53
CA GLU A 102 16.03 -10.15 -9.88
C GLU A 102 14.88 -9.91 -10.86
N ASN A 103 13.92 -10.83 -10.91
CA ASN A 103 12.75 -10.70 -11.78
C ASN A 103 11.88 -9.48 -11.46
N ALA A 104 11.69 -9.19 -10.16
CA ALA A 104 10.87 -8.07 -9.71
C ALA A 104 11.48 -6.72 -10.10
N ILE A 105 12.77 -6.50 -9.83
CA ILE A 105 13.42 -5.23 -10.17
C ILE A 105 13.58 -5.07 -11.68
N ASP A 106 13.86 -6.15 -12.41
CA ASP A 106 13.93 -6.13 -13.87
C ASP A 106 12.60 -5.74 -14.51
N PHE A 107 11.50 -6.28 -13.98
CA PHE A 107 10.16 -5.90 -14.41
C PHE A 107 9.91 -4.42 -14.16
N VAL A 108 10.25 -3.91 -12.97
CA VAL A 108 10.06 -2.50 -12.62
C VAL A 108 10.87 -1.59 -13.55
N GLN A 109 12.15 -1.88 -13.76
CA GLN A 109 13.05 -1.07 -14.59
C GLN A 109 12.57 -1.01 -16.05
N LYS A 110 12.20 -2.15 -16.63
CA LYS A 110 11.62 -2.21 -17.99
C LYS A 110 10.26 -1.52 -18.07
N LYS A 111 9.39 -1.73 -17.09
CA LYS A 111 8.01 -1.20 -17.09
C LYS A 111 7.99 0.33 -16.97
N PHE A 112 8.86 0.89 -16.15
CA PHE A 112 8.90 2.33 -15.87
C PHE A 112 10.01 3.07 -16.63
N GLN A 113 10.82 2.35 -17.42
CA GLN A 113 11.94 2.91 -18.20
C GLN A 113 12.86 3.76 -17.33
N CYS A 114 13.39 3.11 -16.30
CA CYS A 114 14.19 3.70 -15.24
C CYS A 114 15.30 2.72 -14.84
N CYS A 115 16.33 3.21 -14.14
CA CYS A 115 17.42 2.37 -13.63
C CYS A 115 17.85 2.83 -12.24
N GLY A 116 18.08 1.86 -11.35
CA GLY A 116 18.38 2.13 -9.95
C GLY A 116 17.19 2.70 -9.17
N VAL A 117 17.46 3.26 -7.99
CA VAL A 117 16.44 3.84 -7.10
C VAL A 117 16.28 5.33 -7.38
N GLU A 118 17.34 6.10 -7.20
CA GLU A 118 17.47 7.52 -7.55
C GLU A 118 18.19 7.72 -8.88
N SER A 119 19.15 6.84 -9.20
CA SER A 119 19.98 6.93 -10.40
C SER A 119 20.55 5.57 -10.81
N TYR A 120 20.93 5.44 -12.09
CA TYR A 120 21.62 4.26 -12.59
C TYR A 120 22.92 3.93 -11.83
N LYS A 121 23.54 4.91 -11.16
CA LYS A 121 24.75 4.72 -10.35
C LYS A 121 24.51 3.98 -9.03
N ASP A 122 23.26 3.82 -8.60
CA ASP A 122 22.93 3.09 -7.37
C ASP A 122 23.36 1.63 -7.42
N TRP A 123 23.47 1.07 -8.64
CA TRP A 123 24.04 -0.25 -8.89
C TRP A 123 25.48 -0.37 -8.39
N GLY A 124 26.23 0.72 -8.29
CA GLY A 124 27.58 0.73 -7.70
C GLY A 124 27.64 0.28 -6.24
N HIS A 125 26.51 0.22 -5.52
CA HIS A 125 26.44 -0.35 -4.17
C HIS A 125 26.38 -1.87 -4.14
N ASN A 126 25.97 -2.52 -5.23
CA ASN A 126 25.91 -3.97 -5.31
C ASN A 126 27.32 -4.56 -5.51
N ILE A 127 27.61 -5.70 -4.88
CA ILE A 127 28.94 -6.33 -4.90
C ILE A 127 29.40 -6.74 -6.32
N TYR A 128 28.48 -7.04 -7.24
CA TYR A 128 28.77 -7.47 -8.61
C TYR A 128 28.93 -6.30 -9.58
N PHE A 129 28.36 -5.14 -9.27
CA PHE A 129 28.35 -3.96 -10.16
C PHE A 129 29.23 -2.81 -9.66
N ASN A 130 29.74 -2.89 -8.42
CA ASN A 130 30.64 -1.85 -7.90
C ASN A 130 31.89 -1.70 -8.78
N CYS A 131 32.41 -0.47 -8.82
CA CYS A 131 33.57 -0.08 -9.60
C CYS A 131 34.91 -0.30 -8.91
N SER A 132 35.00 -1.15 -7.88
CA SER A 132 36.27 -1.40 -7.20
C SER A 132 37.24 -2.10 -8.15
N ASP A 133 38.50 -1.67 -8.20
CA ASP A 133 39.54 -2.32 -9.00
C ASP A 133 39.78 -3.79 -8.60
N THR A 134 39.38 -4.15 -7.37
CA THR A 134 39.44 -5.51 -6.83
C THR A 134 38.22 -6.36 -7.15
N ASN A 135 37.20 -5.82 -7.83
CA ASN A 135 35.98 -6.55 -8.12
C ASN A 135 36.22 -7.58 -9.25
N PRO A 136 36.10 -8.89 -8.98
CA PRO A 136 36.31 -9.91 -10.01
C PRO A 136 35.12 -10.04 -10.98
N SER A 137 34.00 -9.35 -10.72
CA SER A 137 32.80 -9.43 -11.54
C SER A 137 33.02 -8.85 -12.93
N LEU A 138 32.56 -9.58 -13.95
CA LEU A 138 32.53 -9.08 -15.33
C LEU A 138 31.58 -7.89 -15.50
N GLU A 139 30.59 -7.77 -14.63
CA GLU A 139 29.58 -6.70 -14.64
C GLU A 139 30.02 -5.47 -13.82
N ALA A 140 31.26 -5.43 -13.34
CA ALA A 140 31.80 -4.29 -12.61
C ALA A 140 31.66 -3.00 -13.41
N CYS A 141 31.31 -1.91 -12.73
CA CYS A 141 30.94 -0.63 -13.35
C CYS A 141 29.78 -0.66 -14.35
N GLY A 142 29.02 -1.75 -14.38
CA GLY A 142 27.88 -1.90 -15.25
C GLY A 142 26.53 -1.67 -14.56
N VAL A 143 25.46 -1.85 -15.31
CA VAL A 143 24.09 -1.97 -14.81
C VAL A 143 23.45 -3.21 -15.44
N PRO A 144 22.39 -3.77 -14.84
CA PRO A 144 21.70 -4.89 -15.45
C PRO A 144 21.09 -4.57 -16.81
N PHE A 145 20.88 -5.60 -17.62
CA PHE A 145 20.28 -5.49 -18.95
C PHE A 145 18.87 -4.88 -18.96
N SER A 146 18.14 -4.97 -17.84
CA SER A 146 16.82 -4.37 -17.67
C SER A 146 16.84 -2.84 -17.67
N CYS A 147 18.00 -2.22 -17.46
CA CYS A 147 18.20 -0.78 -17.59
C CYS A 147 18.42 -0.30 -19.03
N CYS A 148 18.60 -1.20 -20.01
CA CYS A 148 18.97 -0.80 -21.36
C CYS A 148 17.79 -0.31 -22.20
N THR A 149 18.05 0.70 -23.03
CA THR A 149 17.05 1.27 -23.94
C THR A 149 16.86 0.42 -25.19
N VAL A 150 17.95 -0.20 -25.66
CA VAL A 150 18.02 -1.11 -26.81
C VAL A 150 18.23 -2.54 -26.33
N LEU A 151 17.65 -3.51 -27.04
CA LEU A 151 17.79 -4.94 -26.75
C LEU A 151 19.14 -5.48 -27.24
N ASN A 152 20.23 -4.89 -26.76
CA ASN A 152 21.57 -5.45 -26.83
C ASN A 152 21.91 -5.99 -25.44
N THR A 153 22.55 -7.16 -25.34
CA THR A 153 22.93 -7.72 -24.04
C THR A 153 24.14 -7.03 -23.41
N MET A 154 24.88 -6.21 -24.18
CA MET A 154 26.13 -5.57 -23.72
C MET A 154 26.03 -4.06 -23.42
N CYS A 155 24.88 -3.44 -23.61
CA CYS A 155 24.64 -2.01 -23.35
C CYS A 155 24.97 -1.56 -21.91
N GLY A 156 24.80 -2.45 -20.93
CA GLY A 156 24.97 -2.11 -19.52
C GLY A 156 26.42 -2.09 -19.03
N TYR A 157 27.40 -2.55 -19.81
CA TYR A 157 28.77 -2.68 -19.34
C TYR A 157 29.50 -1.32 -19.30
N GLY A 158 30.19 -1.05 -18.20
CA GLY A 158 31.02 0.16 -18.03
C GLY A 158 30.27 1.49 -17.98
N VAL A 159 28.93 1.49 -18.08
CA VAL A 159 28.14 2.73 -18.18
C VAL A 159 28.23 3.62 -16.95
N GLN A 160 28.55 3.07 -15.77
CA GLN A 160 28.73 3.88 -14.56
C GLN A 160 29.92 4.85 -14.66
N GLN A 161 30.89 4.56 -15.54
CA GLN A 161 32.05 5.42 -15.80
C GLN A 161 31.76 6.51 -16.85
N LEU A 162 30.67 6.37 -17.60
CA LEU A 162 30.28 7.35 -18.60
C LEU A 162 29.64 8.59 -17.94
N ASP A 163 29.80 9.73 -18.61
CA ASP A 163 29.04 10.93 -18.31
C ASP A 163 27.55 10.71 -18.57
N TRP A 164 26.70 11.45 -17.85
CA TRP A 164 25.25 11.27 -17.89
C TRP A 164 24.67 11.35 -19.31
N SER A 165 25.17 12.24 -20.16
CA SER A 165 24.71 12.40 -21.54
C SER A 165 24.99 11.16 -22.38
N SER A 166 26.19 10.59 -22.26
CA SER A 166 26.59 9.40 -23.00
C SER A 166 25.89 8.15 -22.45
N ALA A 167 25.72 8.07 -21.13
CA ALA A 167 24.97 6.99 -20.50
C ALA A 167 23.49 7.00 -20.91
N ALA A 168 22.89 8.19 -21.08
CA ALA A 168 21.48 8.34 -21.48
C ALA A 168 21.17 7.88 -22.91
N GLU A 169 22.18 7.73 -23.76
CA GLU A 169 22.03 7.15 -25.11
C GLU A 169 21.86 5.62 -25.06
N GLU A 170 22.46 4.95 -24.07
CA GLU A 170 22.51 3.48 -23.98
C GLU A 170 21.52 2.91 -22.95
N VAL A 171 21.38 3.58 -21.80
CA VAL A 171 20.59 3.10 -20.65
C VAL A 171 19.63 4.16 -20.12
N PHE A 172 18.59 3.71 -19.42
CA PHE A 172 17.76 4.61 -18.63
C PHE A 172 18.60 5.15 -17.48
N THR A 173 18.79 6.47 -17.39
CA THR A 173 19.62 7.09 -16.34
C THR A 173 18.82 7.58 -15.14
N VAL A 174 17.50 7.72 -15.30
CA VAL A 174 16.58 8.23 -14.27
C VAL A 174 16.20 7.13 -13.28
N GLY A 175 16.23 7.44 -11.99
CA GLY A 175 15.82 6.54 -10.92
C GLY A 175 14.36 6.10 -10.97
N CYS A 176 14.11 4.86 -10.55
CA CYS A 176 12.77 4.30 -10.54
C CYS A 176 11.85 4.91 -9.48
N LEU A 177 12.39 5.36 -8.34
CA LEU A 177 11.59 5.92 -7.26
C LEU A 177 10.81 7.17 -7.73
N GLU A 178 11.49 8.08 -8.44
CA GLU A 178 10.87 9.29 -8.97
C GLU A 178 9.89 8.97 -10.11
N LYS A 179 10.26 8.07 -11.04
CA LYS A 179 9.40 7.63 -12.15
C LYS A 179 8.10 7.02 -11.66
N ILE A 180 8.17 6.13 -10.67
CA ILE A 180 6.99 5.50 -10.04
C ILE A 180 6.15 6.57 -9.36
N ALA A 181 6.76 7.45 -8.55
CA ALA A 181 6.03 8.51 -7.86
C ALA A 181 5.31 9.46 -8.85
N SER A 182 5.97 9.82 -9.95
CA SER A 182 5.40 10.63 -11.02
C SER A 182 4.25 9.92 -11.73
N TRP A 183 4.42 8.64 -12.05
CA TRP A 183 3.36 7.81 -12.63
C TRP A 183 2.14 7.72 -11.70
N THR A 184 2.34 7.49 -10.40
CA THR A 184 1.26 7.44 -9.40
C THR A 184 0.54 8.77 -9.30
N LYS A 185 1.27 9.90 -9.34
CA LYS A 185 0.66 11.24 -9.31
C LYS A 185 -0.22 11.48 -10.54
N ASN A 186 0.24 11.07 -11.72
CA ASN A 186 -0.48 11.25 -12.97
C ASN A 186 -1.67 10.28 -13.12
N ASN A 187 -1.58 9.09 -12.50
CA ASN A 187 -2.61 8.06 -12.54
C ASN A 187 -3.37 7.94 -11.21
N LEU A 188 -3.37 8.99 -10.39
CA LEU A 188 -3.93 8.96 -9.04
C LEU A 188 -5.40 8.55 -9.03
N LEU A 189 -6.19 9.00 -10.01
CA LEU A 189 -7.60 8.64 -10.14
C LEU A 189 -7.79 7.14 -10.40
N LEU A 190 -6.96 6.56 -11.27
CA LEU A 190 -7.02 5.14 -11.59
C LEU A 190 -6.65 4.29 -10.37
N VAL A 191 -5.55 4.65 -9.68
CA VAL A 191 -5.13 3.97 -8.45
C VAL A 191 -6.24 4.09 -7.40
N ALA A 192 -6.72 5.30 -7.12
CA ALA A 192 -7.78 5.53 -6.14
C ALA A 192 -9.07 4.79 -6.46
N ALA A 193 -9.46 4.69 -7.74
CA ALA A 193 -10.63 3.95 -8.18
C ALA A 193 -10.47 2.44 -7.97
N LEU A 194 -9.32 1.87 -8.32
CA LEU A 194 -9.04 0.45 -8.10
C LEU A 194 -9.00 0.10 -6.61
N THR A 195 -8.28 0.89 -5.80
CA THR A 195 -8.19 0.65 -4.36
C THR A 195 -9.54 0.87 -3.67
N GLY A 196 -10.26 1.94 -4.03
CA GLY A 196 -11.60 2.23 -3.52
C GLY A 196 -12.61 1.17 -3.90
N GLY A 197 -12.58 0.69 -5.15
CA GLY A 197 -13.44 -0.38 -5.64
C GLY A 197 -13.21 -1.70 -4.90
N LEU A 198 -11.94 -2.09 -4.68
CA LEU A 198 -11.61 -3.29 -3.92
C LEU A 198 -12.10 -3.19 -2.47
N LEU A 199 -11.89 -2.04 -1.80
CA LEU A 199 -12.37 -1.82 -0.44
C LEU A 199 -13.91 -1.88 -0.36
N LEU A 200 -14.61 -1.33 -1.35
CA LEU A 200 -16.07 -1.42 -1.41
C LEU A 200 -16.53 -2.87 -1.59
N LEU A 201 -15.85 -3.67 -2.42
CA LEU A 201 -16.16 -5.09 -2.58
C LEU A 201 -15.96 -5.87 -1.27
N GLU A 202 -14.84 -5.67 -0.58
CA GLU A 202 -14.56 -6.29 0.73
C GLU A 202 -15.65 -5.93 1.76
N LEU A 203 -16.08 -4.66 1.79
CA LEU A 203 -17.16 -4.22 2.66
C LEU A 203 -18.52 -4.85 2.29
N GLN A 204 -18.85 -4.92 1.00
CA GLN A 204 -20.10 -5.50 0.53
C GLN A 204 -20.18 -7.00 0.85
N VAL A 205 -19.08 -7.74 0.61
CA VAL A 205 -18.97 -9.18 0.90
C VAL A 205 -19.06 -9.43 2.41
N GLY A 206 -18.36 -8.64 3.22
CA GLY A 206 -18.45 -8.72 4.67
C GLY A 206 -19.89 -8.56 5.18
N MET A 207 -20.64 -7.61 4.62
CA MET A 207 -22.05 -7.40 4.98
C MET A 207 -22.96 -8.56 4.54
N MET A 208 -22.74 -9.13 3.36
CA MET A 208 -23.49 -10.31 2.89
C MET A 208 -23.24 -11.54 3.78
N CYS A 209 -21.99 -11.79 4.16
CA CYS A 209 -21.63 -12.89 5.07
C CYS A 209 -22.32 -12.74 6.43
N LEU A 210 -22.34 -11.52 6.98
CA LEU A 210 -23.03 -11.23 8.24
C LEU A 210 -24.55 -11.45 8.11
N ALA A 211 -25.18 -10.98 7.04
CA ALA A 211 -26.61 -11.18 6.81
C ALA A 211 -26.97 -12.68 6.67
N ALA A 212 -26.18 -13.46 5.94
CA ALA A 212 -26.38 -14.90 5.80
C ALA A 212 -26.26 -15.65 7.14
N ALA A 213 -25.30 -15.24 7.98
CA ALA A 213 -25.14 -15.79 9.32
C ALA A 213 -26.37 -15.48 10.22
N GLN A 214 -26.94 -14.28 10.12
CA GLN A 214 -28.17 -13.92 10.85
C GLN A 214 -29.37 -14.76 10.38
N ILE A 215 -29.58 -14.90 9.06
CA ILE A 215 -30.69 -15.67 8.50
C ILE A 215 -30.61 -17.14 8.94
N SER A 216 -29.41 -17.74 8.88
CA SER A 216 -29.17 -19.13 9.30
C SER A 216 -29.52 -19.35 10.77
N ARG A 217 -29.25 -18.35 11.62
CA ARG A 217 -29.59 -18.39 13.04
C ARG A 217 -31.09 -18.26 13.29
N ILE A 218 -31.76 -17.35 12.58
CA ILE A 218 -33.22 -17.20 12.66
C ILE A 218 -33.91 -18.51 12.29
N LYS A 219 -33.48 -19.16 11.20
CA LYS A 219 -34.02 -20.46 10.78
C LYS A 219 -33.84 -21.54 11.85
N LYS A 220 -32.64 -21.63 12.47
CA LYS A 220 -32.39 -22.59 13.56
C LYS A 220 -33.29 -22.35 14.78
N VAL A 221 -33.48 -21.09 15.19
CA VAL A 221 -34.33 -20.76 16.35
C VAL A 221 -35.80 -21.03 16.05
N GLN A 222 -36.28 -20.74 14.84
CA GLN A 222 -37.66 -21.08 14.45
C GLN A 222 -37.90 -22.59 14.43
N GLN A 223 -36.89 -23.38 14.07
CA GLN A 223 -36.97 -24.84 14.05
C GLN A 223 -36.92 -25.46 15.45
N GLN A 224 -36.30 -24.81 16.43
CA GLN A 224 -36.34 -25.22 17.85
C GLN A 224 -37.63 -24.81 18.58
N ARG A 225 -38.40 -23.87 18.02
CA ARG A 225 -39.69 -23.42 18.57
C ARG A 225 -40.90 -24.22 18.07
N LYS A 226 -40.72 -25.07 17.05
CA LYS A 226 -41.71 -26.04 16.57
C LYS A 226 -41.45 -27.40 17.21
#